data_AF-A0A7S3MS32-F1
#
_entry.id   AF-A0A7S3MS32-F1
#
_cell.length_a   1.000
_cell.length_b   1.000
_cell.length_c   1.000
_cell.angle_alpha   90.00
_cell.angle_beta   90.00
_cell.angle_gamma   90.00
#
_symmetry.space_group_name_H-M   'P 1'
#
loop_
_entity.id
_entity.type
_entity.pdbx_description
1 polymer ?
#
loop_
_entity_poly.entity_id
_entity_poly.type
_entity_poly.pdbx_seq_one_letter_code
_entity_poly.pdbx_strand_id
1 'polypeptide(L)'
;EGTVYRQIPDLIFEADYKDRWIELQEAADPWKCTLPGELQEQMKPFQRLLFLKQIKEEKLITMLINFIQESLGQVFTEPPLFNLNEAFQDSTCTTPLIFVLSAGADPM
;
A
#
# COMPACT_ATOMS: atom_id res chain seq x y z
N GLU A 1 -3.19 -23.55 12.98
CA GLU A 1 -3.06 -22.19 13.55
C GLU A 1 -4.36 -21.43 13.27
N GLY A 2 -5.05 -20.98 14.31
CA GLY A 2 -6.30 -20.24 14.16
C GLY A 2 -6.03 -18.89 13.50
N THR A 3 -6.82 -18.53 12.49
CA THR A 3 -6.63 -17.27 11.76
C THR A 3 -6.90 -16.09 12.68
N VAL A 4 -5.95 -15.14 12.79
CA VAL A 4 -6.05 -13.87 13.54
C VAL A 4 -7.37 -13.11 13.34
N TYR A 5 -8.06 -13.37 12.22
CA TYR A 5 -9.37 -12.82 11.91
C TYR A 5 -10.53 -13.34 12.78
N ARG A 6 -10.38 -14.48 13.47
CA ARG A 6 -11.48 -15.11 14.23
C ARG A 6 -11.94 -14.30 15.43
N GLN A 7 -11.05 -13.50 16.02
CA GLN A 7 -11.35 -12.65 17.16
C GLN A 7 -11.99 -11.31 16.77
N ILE A 8 -12.06 -10.99 15.46
CA ILE A 8 -12.62 -9.72 14.99
C ILE A 8 -14.08 -9.52 15.42
N PRO A 9 -14.99 -10.51 15.30
CA PRO A 9 -16.36 -10.34 15.76
C PRO A 9 -16.43 -9.96 17.25
N ASP A 10 -15.65 -10.63 18.09
CA ASP A 10 -15.63 -10.36 19.53
C ASP A 10 -15.14 -8.92 19.82
N LEU A 11 -14.04 -8.50 19.18
CA LEU A 11 -13.47 -7.16 19.31
C LEU A 11 -14.37 -6.03 18.78
N ILE A 12 -15.28 -6.30 17.84
CA ILE A 12 -16.24 -5.31 17.34
C ILE A 12 -17.31 -5.00 18.40
N PHE A 13 -17.70 -5.99 19.20
CA PHE A 13 -18.75 -5.83 20.22
C PHE A 13 -18.20 -5.37 21.58
N GLU A 14 -16.88 -5.37 21.77
CA GLU A 14 -16.24 -4.80 22.96
C GLU A 14 -16.36 -3.27 22.98
N ALA A 15 -17.00 -2.74 24.04
CA ALA A 15 -17.31 -1.33 24.17
C ALA A 15 -16.06 -0.43 24.17
N ASP A 16 -14.95 -0.92 24.74
CA ASP A 16 -13.69 -0.19 24.88
C ASP A 16 -13.02 0.14 23.53
N TYR A 17 -13.39 -0.57 22.46
CA TYR A 17 -12.81 -0.40 21.13
C TYR A 17 -13.71 0.34 20.14
N LYS A 18 -14.95 0.69 20.54
CA LYS A 18 -15.92 1.31 19.65
C LYS A 18 -15.38 2.56 18.94
N ASP A 19 -14.72 3.45 19.69
CA ASP A 19 -14.19 4.70 19.14
C ASP A 19 -13.07 4.45 18.13
N ARG A 20 -12.24 3.42 18.34
CA ARG A 20 -11.18 3.04 17.39
C ARG A 20 -11.74 2.49 16.09
N TRP A 21 -12.83 1.73 16.14
CA TRP A 21 -13.51 1.24 14.95
C TRP A 21 -14.08 2.39 14.11
N ILE A 22 -14.69 3.38 14.78
CA ILE A 22 -15.21 4.59 14.14
C ILE A 22 -14.05 5.38 13.52
N GLU A 23 -12.96 5.61 14.26
CA GLU A 23 -11.77 6.28 13.76
C GLU A 23 -11.21 5.60 12.51
N LEU A 24 -11.08 4.26 12.55
CA LEU A 24 -10.57 3.48 11.42
C LEU A 24 -11.46 3.59 10.18
N GLN A 25 -12.78 3.62 10.38
CA GLN A 25 -13.76 3.79 9.30
C GLN A 25 -13.69 5.20 8.69
N GLU A 26 -13.51 6.24 9.51
CA GLU A 26 -13.47 7.64 9.09
C GLU A 26 -12.08 8.08 8.58
N ALA A 27 -11.02 7.37 8.93
CA ALA A 27 -9.63 7.73 8.67
C ALA A 27 -9.31 8.03 7.20
N ALA A 28 -8.65 9.16 6.94
CA ALA A 28 -8.15 9.47 5.60
C ALA A 28 -7.10 8.47 5.11
N ASP A 29 -6.31 7.92 6.04
CA ASP A 29 -5.26 6.92 5.80
C ASP A 29 -5.37 5.78 6.85
N PRO A 30 -6.15 4.72 6.56
CA PRO A 30 -6.36 3.60 7.48
C PRO A 30 -5.09 2.84 7.82
N TRP A 31 -4.07 2.90 6.96
CA TRP A 31 -2.80 2.20 7.18
C TRP A 31 -2.01 2.77 8.36
N LYS A 32 -2.25 4.04 8.71
CA LYS A 32 -1.58 4.71 9.84
C LYS A 32 -2.38 4.60 11.14
N CYS A 33 -3.62 4.15 11.08
CA CYS A 33 -4.45 3.96 12.26
C CYS A 33 -3.99 2.75 13.07
N THR A 34 -4.14 2.85 14.38
CA THR A 34 -3.85 1.75 15.31
C THR A 34 -5.03 0.79 15.30
N LEU A 35 -4.76 -0.51 15.12
CA LEU A 35 -5.82 -1.50 15.18
C LEU A 35 -6.32 -1.74 16.63
N PRO A 36 -7.60 -2.09 16.81
CA PRO A 36 -8.14 -2.47 18.12
C PRO A 36 -7.53 -3.75 18.70
N GLY A 37 -7.44 -3.81 20.04
CA GLY A 37 -6.92 -4.96 20.77
C GLY A 37 -5.52 -5.37 20.34
N GLU A 38 -5.27 -6.69 20.32
CA GLU A 38 -3.99 -7.30 19.94
C GLU A 38 -3.85 -7.52 18.41
N LEU A 39 -4.78 -7.00 17.60
CA LEU A 39 -4.75 -7.21 16.14
C LEU A 39 -3.49 -6.60 15.52
N GLN A 40 -3.00 -5.49 16.08
CA GLN A 40 -1.84 -4.79 15.55
C GLN A 40 -0.58 -5.64 15.64
N GLU A 41 -0.35 -6.32 16.76
CA GLU A 41 0.84 -7.17 16.98
C GLU A 41 0.72 -8.53 16.30
N GLN A 42 -0.51 -9.07 16.21
CA GLN A 42 -0.74 -10.43 15.69
C GLN A 42 -0.86 -10.49 14.16
N MET A 43 -1.29 -9.40 13.50
CA MET A 43 -1.46 -9.40 12.04
C MET A 43 -0.15 -9.19 11.30
N LYS A 44 0.15 -10.10 10.36
CA LYS A 44 1.22 -9.87 9.37
C LYS A 44 0.84 -8.71 8.44
N PRO A 45 1.80 -7.99 7.84
CA PRO A 45 1.51 -6.82 7.00
C PRO A 45 0.50 -7.09 5.86
N PHE A 46 0.61 -8.23 5.17
CA PHE A 46 -0.35 -8.61 4.12
C PHE A 46 -1.75 -8.93 4.69
N GLN A 47 -1.84 -9.52 5.88
CA GLN A 47 -3.11 -9.78 6.55
C GLN A 47 -3.81 -8.48 6.95
N ARG A 48 -3.04 -7.52 7.47
CA ARG A 48 -3.49 -6.15 7.77
C ARG A 48 -4.04 -5.46 6.52
N LEU A 49 -3.35 -5.57 5.38
CA LEU A 49 -3.83 -5.03 4.10
C LEU A 49 -5.18 -5.61 3.68
N LEU A 50 -5.33 -6.93 3.73
CA LEU A 50 -6.58 -7.59 3.36
C LEU A 50 -7.73 -7.18 4.29
N PHE A 51 -7.44 -7.07 5.58
CA PHE A 51 -8.41 -6.62 6.57
C PHE A 51 -8.85 -5.16 6.33
N LEU A 52 -7.90 -4.23 6.18
CA LEU A 52 -8.21 -2.83 5.92
C LEU A 52 -8.94 -2.63 4.58
N LYS A 53 -8.64 -3.46 3.56
CA LYS A 53 -9.41 -3.48 2.30
C LYS A 53 -10.91 -3.73 2.55
N GLN A 54 -11.27 -4.60 3.50
CA GLN A 54 -12.69 -4.88 3.79
C GLN A 54 -13.39 -3.70 4.49
N ILE A 55 -12.63 -2.84 5.17
CA ILE A 55 -13.17 -1.67 5.88
C ILE A 55 -13.25 -0.46 4.94
N LYS A 56 -12.20 -0.26 4.12
CA LYS A 56 -12.03 0.95 3.32
C LYS A 56 -11.42 0.66 1.95
N GLU A 57 -12.21 0.05 1.08
CA GLU A 57 -11.75 -0.40 -0.24
C GLU A 57 -11.31 0.77 -1.14
N GLU A 58 -11.90 1.95 -1.00
CA GLU A 58 -11.56 3.13 -1.80
C GLU A 58 -10.13 3.64 -1.54
N LYS A 59 -9.51 3.25 -0.42
CA LYS A 59 -8.13 3.59 -0.07
C LYS A 59 -7.12 2.49 -0.42
N LEU A 60 -7.54 1.43 -1.11
CA LEU A 60 -6.71 0.25 -1.38
C LEU A 60 -5.38 0.59 -2.06
N ILE A 61 -5.38 1.51 -3.05
CA ILE A 61 -4.14 1.89 -3.75
C ILE A 61 -3.13 2.53 -2.79
N THR A 62 -3.57 3.45 -1.95
CA THR A 62 -2.70 4.09 -0.94
C THR A 62 -2.18 3.07 0.07
N MET A 63 -3.03 2.16 0.54
CA MET A 63 -2.62 1.11 1.47
C MET A 63 -1.63 0.12 0.83
N LEU A 64 -1.80 -0.21 -0.44
CA LEU A 64 -0.86 -1.03 -1.21
C LEU A 64 0.51 -0.36 -1.33
N ILE A 65 0.53 0.95 -1.63
CA ILE A 65 1.77 1.73 -1.67
C ILE A 65 2.48 1.65 -0.32
N ASN A 66 1.79 1.95 0.78
CA ASN A 66 2.39 1.87 2.12
C ASN A 66 2.89 0.46 2.46
N PHE A 67 2.13 -0.58 2.12
CA PHE A 67 2.55 -1.98 2.29
C PHE A 67 3.83 -2.30 1.50
N ILE A 68 3.94 -1.84 0.25
CA ILE A 68 5.14 -2.03 -0.59
C ILE A 68 6.32 -1.25 -0.01
N GLN A 69 6.09 -0.01 0.45
CA GLN A 69 7.14 0.81 1.08
C GLN A 69 7.71 0.12 2.33
N GLU A 70 6.85 -0.41 3.19
CA GLU A 70 7.26 -1.13 4.40
C GLU A 70 7.94 -2.47 4.11
N SER A 71 7.52 -3.16 3.03
CA SER A 71 7.99 -4.52 2.73
C SER A 71 9.24 -4.55 1.84
N LEU A 72 9.32 -3.67 0.85
CA LEU A 72 10.36 -3.65 -0.19
C LEU A 72 11.19 -2.35 -0.17
N GLY A 73 10.65 -1.27 0.41
CA GLY A 73 11.29 0.04 0.47
C GLY A 73 10.66 1.08 -0.46
N GLN A 74 10.91 2.34 -0.15
CA GLN A 74 10.30 3.51 -0.80
C GLN A 74 10.57 3.59 -2.32
N VAL A 75 11.76 3.15 -2.75
CA VAL A 75 12.20 3.14 -4.16
C VAL A 75 11.28 2.35 -5.09
N PHE A 76 10.50 1.40 -4.55
CA PHE A 76 9.55 0.59 -5.32
C PHE A 76 8.18 1.25 -5.52
N THR A 77 7.97 2.42 -4.93
CA THR A 77 6.72 3.18 -5.04
C THR A 77 6.92 4.58 -5.61
N GLU A 78 8.16 5.05 -5.66
CA GLU A 78 8.51 6.31 -6.30
C GLU A 78 8.85 6.06 -7.77
N PRO A 79 8.38 6.93 -8.69
CA PRO A 79 8.81 6.83 -10.07
C PRO A 79 10.34 7.05 -10.13
N PRO A 80 11.09 6.18 -10.82
CA PRO A 80 12.51 6.41 -11.01
C PRO A 80 12.73 7.71 -11.79
N LEU A 81 13.84 8.39 -11.51
CA LEU A 81 14.25 9.53 -12.32
C LEU A 81 14.53 9.04 -13.74
N PHE A 82 13.81 9.59 -14.72
CA PHE A 82 14.07 9.30 -16.12
C PHE A 82 15.39 9.96 -16.54
N ASN A 83 16.39 9.17 -16.92
CA ASN A 83 17.66 9.66 -17.43
C ASN A 83 17.92 9.08 -18.83
N LEU A 84 17.71 9.91 -19.85
CA LEU A 84 17.94 9.50 -21.24
C LEU A 84 19.40 9.18 -21.54
N ASN A 85 20.35 9.87 -20.89
CA ASN A 85 21.78 9.62 -21.12
C ASN A 85 22.20 8.24 -20.60
N GLU A 86 21.72 7.86 -19.41
CA GLU A 86 21.95 6.52 -18.87
C GLU A 86 21.30 5.44 -19.74
N ALA A 87 20.03 5.63 -20.11
CA ALA A 87 19.33 4.69 -20.99
C ALA A 87 20.01 4.54 -22.36
N PHE A 88 20.57 5.63 -22.91
CA PHE A 88 21.32 5.58 -24.17
C PHE A 88 22.65 4.85 -24.02
N GLN A 89 23.38 5.06 -22.92
CA GLN A 89 24.64 4.34 -22.64
C GLN A 89 24.43 2.83 -22.47
N ASP A 90 23.30 2.43 -21.89
CA ASP A 90 22.93 1.01 -21.72
C ASP A 90 22.36 0.38 -23.01
N SER A 91 22.03 1.18 -24.02
CA SER A 91 21.50 0.72 -25.30
C SER A 91 22.59 0.22 -26.26
N THR A 92 22.20 -0.65 -27.19
CA THR A 92 23.10 -1.17 -28.23
C THR A 92 22.41 -1.16 -29.59
N CYS A 93 23.15 -1.43 -30.67
CA CYS A 93 22.57 -1.53 -32.01
C CYS A 93 21.56 -2.68 -32.17
N THR A 94 21.48 -3.61 -31.21
CA THR A 94 20.52 -4.71 -31.16
C THR A 94 19.47 -4.54 -30.07
N THR A 95 19.54 -3.48 -29.24
CA THR A 95 18.60 -3.19 -28.15
C THR A 95 17.97 -1.81 -28.35
N PRO A 96 16.81 -1.71 -29.03
CA PRO A 96 16.20 -0.42 -29.36
C PRO A 96 15.60 0.26 -28.12
N LEU A 97 15.65 1.60 -28.10
CA LEU A 97 14.97 2.43 -27.12
C LEU A 97 13.52 2.69 -27.53
N ILE A 98 12.58 2.46 -26.62
CA ILE A 98 11.14 2.66 -26.85
C ILE A 98 10.66 3.78 -25.93
N PHE A 99 10.05 4.82 -26.51
CA PHE A 99 9.44 5.93 -25.79
C PHE A 99 7.92 5.76 -25.79
N VAL A 100 7.33 5.79 -24.60
CA VAL A 100 5.86 5.80 -24.42
C VAL A 100 5.47 7.19 -23.94
N LEU A 101 4.79 7.93 -24.80
CA LEU A 101 4.46 9.34 -24.57
C LEU A 101 2.95 9.54 -24.47
N SER A 102 2.54 10.41 -23.56
CA SER A 102 1.21 11.02 -23.61
C SER A 102 1.15 12.11 -24.67
N ALA A 103 -0.05 12.41 -25.16
CA ALA A 103 -0.24 13.49 -26.14
C ALA A 103 0.35 14.82 -25.63
N GLY A 104 1.15 15.49 -26.47
CA GLY A 104 1.78 16.77 -26.14
C GLY A 104 3.07 16.68 -25.32
N ALA A 105 3.54 15.48 -24.96
CA ALA A 105 4.86 15.30 -24.36
C ALA A 105 5.93 15.20 -25.45
N ASP A 106 6.96 16.06 -25.39
CA ASP A 106 8.15 15.99 -26.22
C ASP A 106 9.19 15.07 -25.53
N PRO A 107 9.74 14.05 -26.21
CA PRO A 107 10.77 13.18 -25.64
C PRO A 107 12.19 13.80 -25.60
N MET A 108 12.37 15.03 -26.10
CA MET A 108 13.66 15.68 -26.36
C MET A 108 14.08 16.70 -25.30
#